data_AF-A0A2E5EUH2-F1
#
_entry.id   AF-A0A2E5EUH2-F1
#
_cell.length_a   1.000
_cell.length_b   1.000
_cell.length_c   1.000
_cell.angle_alpha   90.00
_cell.angle_beta   90.00
_cell.angle_gamma   90.00
#
_symmetry.space_group_name_H-M   'P 1'
#
loop_
_entity.id
_entity.type
_entity.pdbx_description
1 polymer ?
#
loop_
_entity_poly.entity_id
_entity_poly.type
_entity_poly.pdbx_seq_one_letter_code
_entity_poly.pdbx_strand_id
1 'polypeptide(L)'
;MIRNFQWVGIFAMLGLLFCTGCFQSELMLGEEVVVERQSRKVPKWVLVPLKKDRKYYYFVGQDKSQDQDPKFAYQMALASVSAFASTKVTALYEKSQDEGQIQIRDTNKKSVIKTFSESLLSGVIHQRTYWEKVNKLTPTGVVSYYRMYVLVAVPKELVDSVE
;
A
#
# COMPACT_ATOMS: atom_id res chain seq x y z
N MET A 1 50.47 -5.66 -52.70
CA MET A 1 50.11 -6.42 -51.48
C MET A 1 50.13 -5.47 -50.27
N ILE A 2 49.21 -4.49 -50.18
CA ILE A 2 48.92 -3.70 -48.96
C ILE A 2 47.50 -3.14 -49.18
N ARG A 3 46.45 -3.83 -48.71
CA ARG A 3 45.07 -3.26 -48.71
C ARG A 3 44.15 -3.81 -47.63
N ASN A 4 44.68 -4.58 -46.67
CA ASN A 4 43.88 -5.24 -45.62
C ASN A 4 44.18 -4.71 -44.21
N PHE A 5 45.10 -3.74 -44.05
CA PHE A 5 45.58 -3.32 -42.73
C PHE A 5 44.81 -2.13 -42.12
N GLN A 6 44.03 -1.38 -42.92
CA GLN A 6 43.30 -0.19 -42.42
C GLN A 6 41.95 -0.52 -41.78
N TRP A 7 41.37 -1.70 -42.03
CA TRP A 7 40.06 -2.07 -41.48
C TRP A 7 40.11 -2.57 -40.03
N VAL A 8 41.25 -3.09 -39.57
CA VAL A 8 41.38 -3.66 -38.22
C VAL A 8 41.47 -2.57 -37.14
N GLY A 9 42.06 -1.41 -37.46
CA GLY A 9 42.19 -0.29 -36.52
C GLY A 9 40.87 0.41 -36.18
N ILE A 10 39.94 0.49 -37.14
CA ILE A 10 38.65 1.19 -36.96
C ILE A 10 37.68 0.34 -36.13
N PHE A 11 37.67 -0.99 -36.32
CA PHE A 11 36.83 -1.89 -35.51
C PHE A 11 37.29 -1.98 -34.05
N ALA A 12 38.59 -1.90 -33.78
CA ALA A 12 39.12 -1.91 -32.41
C ALA A 12 38.74 -0.63 -31.62
N MET A 13 38.65 0.52 -32.29
CA MET A 13 38.31 1.80 -31.64
C MET A 13 36.79 1.94 -31.37
N LEU A 14 35.94 1.31 -32.18
CA LEU A 14 34.48 1.29 -31.96
C LEU A 14 34.04 0.34 -30.85
N GLY A 15 34.82 -0.70 -30.52
CA GLY A 15 34.50 -1.63 -29.43
C GLY A 15 34.67 -1.03 -28.02
N LEU A 16 35.57 -0.05 -27.86
CA LEU A 16 35.87 0.60 -26.57
C LEU A 16 34.83 1.62 -26.12
N LEU A 17 33.97 2.11 -27.04
CA LEU A 17 32.91 3.08 -26.72
C LEU A 17 31.64 2.45 -26.13
N PHE A 18 31.51 1.11 -26.13
CA PHE A 18 30.32 0.42 -25.61
C PHE A 18 30.41 0.01 -24.13
N CYS A 19 31.52 0.29 -23.44
CA CYS A 19 31.72 -0.11 -22.03
C CYS A 19 31.54 1.00 -21.00
N THR A 20 31.21 2.24 -21.37
CA THR A 20 31.15 3.38 -20.42
C THR A 20 29.76 3.66 -19.84
N GLY A 21 28.81 2.73 -19.97
CA GLY A 21 27.42 2.94 -19.59
C GLY A 21 26.95 2.18 -18.35
N CYS A 22 27.80 1.89 -17.35
CA CYS A 22 27.29 1.43 -16.06
C CYS A 22 26.80 2.64 -15.26
N PHE A 23 25.61 3.14 -15.63
CA PHE A 23 24.93 4.23 -14.94
C PHE A 23 24.44 3.69 -13.58
N GLN A 24 25.35 3.57 -12.63
CA GLN A 24 25.03 3.18 -11.27
C GLN A 24 24.49 4.44 -10.59
N SER A 25 23.17 4.59 -10.54
CA SER A 25 22.56 5.73 -9.84
C SER A 25 23.05 5.71 -8.40
N GLU A 26 23.81 6.73 -8.01
CA GLU A 26 24.20 6.93 -6.62
C GLU A 26 22.92 7.12 -5.80
N LEU A 27 22.57 6.12 -4.98
CA LEU A 27 21.47 6.28 -4.03
C LEU A 27 21.79 7.48 -3.13
N MET A 28 20.86 8.43 -3.03
CA MET A 28 21.01 9.53 -2.10
C MET A 28 20.59 9.11 -0.69
N LEU A 29 21.18 9.74 0.33
CA LEU A 29 20.83 9.49 1.73
C LEU A 29 19.32 9.70 1.95
N GLY A 30 18.66 8.69 2.48
CA GLY A 30 17.21 8.67 2.71
C GLY A 30 16.37 8.17 1.53
N GLU A 31 16.97 7.97 0.36
CA GLU A 31 16.29 7.43 -0.83
C GLU A 31 15.92 5.96 -0.63
N GLU A 32 14.69 5.61 -1.06
CA GLU A 32 14.16 4.26 -1.02
C GLU A 32 14.06 3.71 -2.46
N VAL A 33 14.82 2.66 -2.76
CA VAL A 33 14.79 2.00 -4.06
C VAL A 33 14.17 0.61 -3.91
N VAL A 34 13.16 0.33 -4.74
CA VAL A 34 12.56 -1.00 -4.82
C VAL A 34 13.49 -1.91 -5.60
N VAL A 35 14.06 -2.91 -4.93
CA VAL A 35 15.03 -3.85 -5.53
C VAL A 35 14.39 -5.17 -5.95
N GLU A 36 13.24 -5.53 -5.36
CA GLU A 36 12.51 -6.74 -5.69
C GLU A 36 11.01 -6.51 -5.49
N ARG A 37 10.18 -7.22 -6.23
CA ARG A 37 8.72 -7.16 -6.13
C ARG A 37 8.14 -8.56 -6.26
N GLN A 38 7.05 -8.83 -5.54
CA GLN A 38 6.33 -10.10 -5.67
C GLN A 38 5.85 -10.37 -7.11
N SER A 39 5.55 -9.31 -7.88
CA SER A 39 5.14 -9.44 -9.27
C SER A 39 5.77 -8.34 -10.13
N ARG A 40 5.93 -8.62 -11.43
CA ARG A 40 6.58 -7.70 -12.38
C ARG A 40 5.91 -6.33 -12.47
N LYS A 41 4.59 -6.26 -12.23
CA LYS A 41 3.82 -5.02 -12.27
C LYS A 41 3.16 -4.80 -10.91
N VAL A 42 3.29 -3.58 -10.38
CA VAL A 42 2.60 -3.20 -9.14
C VAL A 42 1.08 -3.31 -9.36
N PRO A 43 0.35 -4.04 -8.50
CA PRO A 43 -1.10 -4.15 -8.63
C PRO A 43 -1.78 -2.79 -8.52
N LYS A 44 -2.82 -2.56 -9.34
CA LYS A 44 -3.54 -1.27 -9.36
C LYS A 44 -4.09 -0.87 -7.99
N TRP A 45 -4.53 -1.85 -7.19
CA TRP A 45 -5.09 -1.62 -5.86
C TRP A 45 -4.07 -1.09 -4.83
N VAL A 46 -2.77 -1.15 -5.14
CA VAL A 46 -1.69 -0.55 -4.33
C VAL A 46 -1.44 0.90 -4.74
N LEU A 47 -1.62 1.23 -6.02
CA LEU A 47 -1.24 2.52 -6.61
C LEU A 47 -2.34 3.57 -6.54
N VAL A 48 -3.60 3.14 -6.68
CA VAL A 48 -4.74 4.05 -6.79
C VAL A 48 -5.85 3.64 -5.84
N PRO A 49 -6.65 4.61 -5.36
CA PRO A 49 -7.88 4.31 -4.64
C PRO A 49 -8.74 3.34 -5.46
N LEU A 50 -9.24 2.31 -4.80
CA LEU A 50 -10.11 1.33 -5.44
C LEU A 50 -11.41 2.00 -5.86
N LYS A 51 -11.88 1.65 -7.07
CA LYS A 51 -13.18 2.12 -7.57
C LYS A 51 -14.29 1.62 -6.64
N LYS A 52 -15.36 2.39 -6.54
CA LYS A 52 -16.59 1.97 -5.84
C LYS A 52 -17.07 0.65 -6.44
N ASP A 53 -17.17 -0.37 -5.59
CA ASP A 53 -17.73 -1.67 -5.94
C ASP A 53 -19.18 -1.77 -5.45
N ARG A 54 -19.99 -2.64 -6.06
CA ARG A 54 -21.42 -2.78 -5.71
C ARG A 54 -21.64 -3.65 -4.47
N LYS A 55 -20.68 -4.49 -4.11
CA LYS A 55 -20.80 -5.51 -3.06
C LYS A 55 -19.88 -5.24 -1.88
N TYR A 56 -18.73 -4.61 -2.09
CA TYR A 56 -17.73 -4.43 -1.05
C TYR A 56 -17.25 -2.99 -0.89
N TYR A 57 -16.87 -2.65 0.34
CA TYR A 57 -15.90 -1.60 0.64
C TYR A 57 -14.52 -2.23 0.79
N TYR A 58 -13.50 -1.59 0.21
CA TYR A 58 -12.14 -2.09 0.23
C TYR A 58 -11.23 -1.21 1.08
N PHE A 59 -10.33 -1.85 1.81
CA PHE A 59 -9.35 -1.19 2.66
C PHE A 59 -7.98 -1.79 2.41
N VAL A 60 -6.96 -0.92 2.36
CA VAL A 60 -5.58 -1.32 2.16
C VAL A 60 -4.80 -0.96 3.40
N GLY A 61 -4.16 -1.96 3.99
CA GLY A 61 -3.17 -1.77 5.02
C GLY A 61 -1.77 -1.86 4.42
N GLN A 62 -0.86 -1.04 4.94
CA GLN A 62 0.53 -1.00 4.52
C GLN A 62 1.41 -0.99 5.76
N ASP A 63 2.51 -1.74 5.71
CA ASP A 63 3.53 -1.73 6.76
C ASP A 63 4.94 -1.99 6.21
N LYS A 64 5.97 -1.64 6.99
CA LYS A 64 7.37 -2.01 6.72
C LYS A 64 7.77 -3.14 7.66
N SER A 65 8.05 -4.33 7.12
CA SER A 65 8.53 -5.47 7.88
C SER A 65 9.96 -5.87 7.51
N GLN A 66 10.69 -6.47 8.44
CA GLN A 66 12.03 -7.02 8.16
C GLN A 66 11.97 -8.34 7.40
N ASP A 67 10.86 -9.07 7.57
CA ASP A 67 10.54 -10.30 6.87
C ASP A 67 9.34 -10.09 5.93
N GLN A 68 9.02 -11.09 5.11
CA GLN A 68 7.84 -11.04 4.23
C GLN A 68 6.54 -11.35 5.00
N ASP A 69 6.42 -10.94 6.27
CA ASP A 69 5.21 -11.16 7.09
C ASP A 69 4.16 -10.04 6.86
N PRO A 70 2.97 -10.37 6.34
CA PRO A 70 1.90 -9.39 6.12
C PRO A 70 1.11 -9.03 7.38
N LYS A 71 1.38 -9.63 8.55
CA LYS A 71 0.55 -9.51 9.75
C LYS A 71 0.27 -8.08 10.18
N PHE A 72 1.31 -7.24 10.26
CA PHE A 72 1.14 -5.84 10.66
C PHE A 72 0.42 -5.02 9.58
N ALA A 73 0.71 -5.27 8.29
CA ALA A 73 -0.06 -4.66 7.20
C ALA A 73 -1.54 -5.07 7.25
N TYR A 74 -1.85 -6.31 7.59
CA TYR A 74 -3.23 -6.76 7.82
C TYR A 74 -3.88 -6.04 9.01
N GLN A 75 -3.17 -5.91 10.13
CA GLN A 75 -3.66 -5.13 11.29
C GLN A 75 -3.92 -3.66 10.94
N MET A 76 -3.08 -3.04 10.10
CA MET A 76 -3.33 -1.68 9.60
C MET A 76 -4.57 -1.60 8.70
N ALA A 77 -4.84 -2.65 7.92
CA ALA A 77 -6.08 -2.73 7.14
C ALA A 77 -7.30 -2.81 8.06
N LEU A 78 -7.24 -3.63 9.11
CA LEU A 78 -8.31 -3.73 10.13
C LEU A 78 -8.49 -2.41 10.90
N ALA A 79 -7.40 -1.74 11.27
CA ALA A 79 -7.47 -0.43 11.92
C ALA A 79 -8.16 0.60 11.03
N SER A 80 -7.93 0.54 9.71
CA SER A 80 -8.61 1.40 8.73
C SER A 80 -10.11 1.12 8.65
N VAL A 81 -10.53 -0.16 8.76
CA VAL A 81 -11.94 -0.55 8.85
C VAL A 81 -12.59 0.04 10.10
N SER A 82 -11.94 -0.09 11.27
CA SER A 82 -12.45 0.47 12.53
C SER A 82 -12.52 2.00 12.53
N ALA A 83 -11.52 2.66 11.93
CA ALA A 83 -11.52 4.12 11.78
C ALA A 83 -12.70 4.56 10.90
N PHE A 84 -12.93 3.86 9.78
CA PHE A 84 -14.08 4.10 8.93
C PHE A 84 -15.42 3.92 9.65
N ALA A 85 -15.56 2.87 10.46
CA ALA A 85 -16.75 2.65 11.30
C ALA A 85 -17.02 3.84 12.23
N SER A 86 -15.98 4.31 12.93
CA SER A 86 -16.05 5.47 13.83
C SER A 86 -16.46 6.75 13.11
N THR A 87 -15.88 7.01 11.93
CA THR A 87 -16.23 8.16 11.10
C THR A 87 -17.68 8.09 10.62
N LYS A 88 -18.13 6.92 10.12
CA LYS A 88 -19.51 6.76 9.61
C LYS A 88 -20.55 6.99 10.71
N VAL A 89 -20.38 6.36 11.87
CA VAL A 89 -21.28 6.58 13.01
C VAL A 89 -21.25 8.03 13.47
N THR A 90 -20.07 8.64 13.57
CA THR A 90 -19.96 10.06 13.96
C THR A 90 -20.73 10.98 13.01
N ALA A 91 -20.59 10.78 11.71
CA ALA A 91 -21.31 11.57 10.71
C ALA A 91 -22.83 11.40 10.80
N LEU A 92 -23.32 10.17 11.06
CA LEU A 92 -24.75 9.92 11.25
C LEU A 92 -25.29 10.61 12.50
N TYR A 93 -24.52 10.59 13.60
CA TYR A 93 -24.88 11.29 14.83
C TYR A 93 -24.95 12.81 14.63
N GLU A 94 -23.94 13.40 14.01
CA GLU A 94 -23.89 14.84 13.71
C GLU A 94 -25.09 15.26 12.85
N LYS A 95 -25.38 14.49 11.79
CA LYS A 95 -26.55 14.71 10.94
C LYS A 95 -27.87 14.67 11.74
N SER A 96 -28.02 13.71 12.65
CA SER A 96 -29.24 13.58 13.47
C SER A 96 -29.43 14.72 14.48
N GLN A 97 -28.34 15.32 14.96
CA GLN A 97 -28.38 16.49 15.83
C GLN A 97 -28.81 17.74 15.05
N ASP A 98 -28.27 17.93 13.84
CA ASP A 98 -28.62 19.05 12.97
C ASP A 98 -30.09 18.99 12.54
N GLU A 99 -30.64 17.79 12.33
CA GLU A 99 -32.05 17.57 11.98
C GLU A 99 -33.01 17.69 13.19
N GLY A 100 -32.49 18.00 14.39
CA GLY A 100 -33.28 18.18 15.60
C GLY A 100 -33.94 16.90 16.13
N GLN A 101 -33.54 15.73 15.62
CA GLN A 101 -34.27 14.49 15.86
C GLN A 101 -33.88 13.80 17.17
N ILE A 102 -32.64 13.90 17.69
CA ILE A 102 -32.27 13.17 18.91
C ILE A 102 -31.14 13.84 19.73
N GLN A 103 -31.38 14.08 21.03
CA GLN A 103 -30.31 14.27 22.03
C GLN A 103 -29.71 12.91 22.40
N ILE A 104 -28.95 12.28 21.51
CA ILE A 104 -28.25 11.03 21.88
C ILE A 104 -27.10 11.41 22.80
N ARG A 105 -27.16 11.00 24.08
CA ARG A 105 -26.04 11.13 25.03
C ARG A 105 -24.78 10.51 24.44
N ASP A 106 -23.67 11.24 24.51
CA ASP A 106 -22.31 10.80 24.11
C ASP A 106 -21.93 9.41 24.64
N THR A 107 -22.49 9.00 25.78
CA THR A 107 -22.31 7.69 26.40
C THR A 107 -22.73 6.53 25.49
N ASN A 108 -23.74 6.72 24.62
CA ASN A 108 -24.19 5.69 23.69
C ASN A 108 -23.35 5.64 22.41
N LYS A 109 -22.81 6.79 21.96
CA LYS A 109 -22.02 6.88 20.71
C LYS A 109 -20.83 5.94 20.72
N LYS A 110 -20.06 5.90 21.81
CA LYS A 110 -18.89 5.00 21.93
C LYS A 110 -19.26 3.52 21.87
N SER A 111 -20.40 3.15 22.49
CA SER A 111 -20.88 1.77 22.47
C SER A 111 -21.33 1.34 21.07
N VAL A 112 -22.03 2.23 20.36
CA VAL A 112 -22.45 1.99 18.96
C VAL A 112 -21.24 1.88 18.04
N ILE A 113 -20.25 2.78 18.16
CA ILE A 113 -18.99 2.70 17.39
C ILE A 113 -18.31 1.35 17.64
N LYS A 114 -18.20 0.92 18.91
CA LYS A 114 -17.55 -0.35 19.26
C LYS A 114 -18.27 -1.54 18.63
N THR A 115 -19.58 -1.65 18.85
CA THR A 115 -20.41 -2.76 18.34
C THR A 115 -20.39 -2.81 16.81
N PHE A 116 -20.49 -1.64 16.16
CA PHE A 116 -20.42 -1.56 14.71
C PHE A 116 -19.04 -1.94 14.17
N SER A 117 -17.97 -1.44 14.79
CA SER A 117 -16.60 -1.82 14.43
C SER A 117 -16.38 -3.33 14.56
N GLU A 118 -16.83 -3.95 15.65
CA GLU A 118 -16.76 -5.40 15.86
C GLU A 118 -17.53 -6.17 14.78
N SER A 119 -18.74 -5.71 14.43
CA SER A 119 -19.52 -6.27 13.32
C SER A 119 -18.77 -6.20 11.99
N LEU A 120 -18.24 -5.01 11.63
CA LEU A 120 -17.47 -4.85 10.39
C LEU A 120 -16.23 -5.75 10.38
N LEU A 121 -15.47 -5.78 11.48
CA LEU A 121 -14.26 -6.58 11.63
C LEU A 121 -14.56 -8.08 11.50
N SER A 122 -15.69 -8.56 12.05
CA SER A 122 -16.11 -9.95 11.91
C SER A 122 -16.45 -10.33 10.46
N GLY A 123 -16.91 -9.34 9.67
CA GLY A 123 -17.22 -9.50 8.25
C GLY A 123 -16.04 -9.23 7.31
N VAL A 124 -14.84 -8.95 7.84
CA VAL A 124 -13.66 -8.69 7.00
C VAL A 124 -13.23 -9.94 6.25
N ILE A 125 -13.01 -9.79 4.95
CA ILE A 125 -12.49 -10.82 4.07
C ILE A 125 -11.11 -10.39 3.58
N HIS A 126 -10.07 -11.18 3.88
CA HIS A 126 -8.75 -11.00 3.29
C HIS A 126 -8.79 -11.37 1.81
N GLN A 127 -8.43 -10.43 0.93
CA GLN A 127 -8.50 -10.61 -0.52
C GLN A 127 -7.15 -10.90 -1.14
N ARG A 128 -6.16 -10.02 -0.93
CA ARG A 128 -4.86 -10.07 -1.62
C ARG A 128 -3.74 -9.54 -0.73
N THR A 129 -2.54 -10.00 -1.03
CA THR A 129 -1.28 -9.50 -0.44
C THR A 129 -0.33 -9.15 -1.57
N TYR A 130 0.45 -8.08 -1.39
CA TYR A 130 1.53 -7.69 -2.28
C TYR A 130 2.71 -7.21 -1.45
N TRP A 131 3.94 -7.47 -1.91
CA TRP A 131 5.14 -6.97 -1.24
C TRP A 131 6.18 -6.44 -2.22
N GLU A 132 6.97 -5.50 -1.72
CA GLU A 132 8.15 -4.93 -2.38
C GLU A 132 9.34 -4.99 -1.43
N LYS A 133 10.49 -5.48 -1.89
CA LYS A 133 11.74 -5.34 -1.14
C LYS A 133 12.33 -3.96 -1.46
N VAL A 134 12.62 -3.21 -0.41
CA VAL A 134 13.10 -1.84 -0.50
C VAL A 134 14.45 -1.75 0.18
N ASN A 135 15.41 -1.18 -0.54
CA ASN A 135 16.69 -0.76 0.02
C ASN A 135 16.63 0.73 0.30
N LYS A 136 17.04 1.12 1.51
CA LYS A 136 17.14 2.50 1.93
C LYS A 136 18.57 2.82 2.33
N LEU A 137 19.16 3.86 1.75
CA LEU A 137 20.46 4.34 2.18
C LEU A 137 20.30 5.17 3.47
N THR A 138 21.00 4.78 4.52
CA THR A 138 21.08 5.47 5.81
C THR A 138 22.53 5.93 6.05
N PRO A 139 22.78 6.81 7.05
CA PRO A 139 24.15 7.23 7.39
C PRO A 139 25.08 6.07 7.78
N THR A 140 24.51 4.94 8.20
CA THR A 140 25.25 3.75 8.67
C THR A 140 25.38 2.66 7.61
N GLY A 141 24.75 2.81 6.44
CA GLY A 141 24.81 1.83 5.35
C GLY A 141 23.46 1.64 4.65
N VAL A 142 23.29 0.52 3.96
CA VAL A 142 22.03 0.18 3.28
C VAL A 142 21.20 -0.71 4.19
N VAL A 143 19.98 -0.28 4.53
CA VAL A 143 18.99 -1.08 5.25
C VAL A 143 18.00 -1.65 4.24
N SER A 144 17.76 -2.96 4.30
CA SER A 144 16.75 -3.64 3.49
C SER A 144 15.52 -3.98 4.34
N TYR A 145 14.33 -3.79 3.79
CA TYR A 145 13.07 -4.24 4.40
C TYR A 145 12.04 -4.55 3.32
N TYR A 146 10.95 -5.20 3.73
CA TYR A 146 9.80 -5.45 2.89
C TYR A 146 8.71 -4.44 3.19
N ARG A 147 8.22 -3.78 2.15
CA ARG A 147 7.00 -2.99 2.19
C ARG A 147 5.83 -3.90 1.85
N MET A 148 5.04 -4.20 2.86
CA MET A 148 3.92 -5.14 2.80
C MET A 148 2.62 -4.39 2.57
N TYR A 149 1.77 -4.93 1.71
CA TYR A 149 0.45 -4.40 1.39
C TYR A 149 -0.58 -5.51 1.51
N VAL A 150 -1.68 -5.24 2.22
CA VAL A 150 -2.79 -6.18 2.37
C VAL A 150 -4.09 -5.50 1.99
N LEU A 151 -4.83 -6.14 1.09
CA LEU A 151 -6.16 -5.74 0.69
C LEU A 151 -7.19 -6.57 1.43
N VAL A 152 -8.09 -5.88 2.11
CA VAL A 152 -9.27 -6.48 2.74
C VAL A 152 -10.55 -5.90 2.16
N ALA A 153 -11.63 -6.67 2.26
CA ALA A 153 -12.95 -6.27 1.83
C ALA A 153 -13.95 -6.44 2.98
N VAL A 154 -14.91 -5.51 3.07
CA VAL A 154 -16.04 -5.58 3.99
C VAL A 154 -17.32 -5.55 3.16
N PRO A 155 -18.26 -6.48 3.37
CA PRO A 155 -19.56 -6.46 2.71
C PRO A 155 -20.29 -5.13 2.92
N LYS A 156 -20.84 -4.57 1.83
CA LYS A 156 -21.61 -3.34 1.89
C LYS A 156 -22.84 -3.45 2.78
N GLU A 157 -23.50 -4.59 2.75
CA GLU A 157 -24.66 -4.89 3.59
C GLU A 157 -24.37 -4.64 5.08
N LEU A 158 -23.17 -4.99 5.55
CA LEU A 158 -22.76 -4.72 6.94
C LEU A 158 -22.47 -3.24 7.17
N VAL A 159 -21.88 -2.55 6.19
CA VAL A 159 -21.56 -1.12 6.32
C VAL A 159 -22.81 -0.24 6.27
N ASP A 160 -23.78 -0.65 5.47
CA ASP A 160 -25.00 0.12 5.19
C ASP A 160 -26.11 -0.22 6.22
N SER A 161 -25.94 -1.24 7.08
CA SER A 161 -26.90 -1.60 8.13
C SER A 161 -27.02 -0.61 9.30
N VAL A 162 -26.23 0.46 9.30
CA VAL A 162 -26.23 1.51 10.34
C VAL A 162 -26.94 2.79 9.88
N GLU A 163 -27.33 2.85 8.60
CA GLU A 163 -28.23 3.88 8.07
C GLU A 163 -29.69 3.55 8.37
#